data_AF-A0A3C1BK05-F1
#
_entry.id   AF-A0A3C1BK05-F1
#
_cell.length_a   1.000
_cell.length_b   1.000
_cell.length_c   1.000
_cell.angle_alpha   90.00
_cell.angle_beta   90.00
_cell.angle_gamma   90.00
#
_symmetry.space_group_name_H-M   'P 1'
#
loop_
_entity.id
_entity.type
_entity.pdbx_description
1 polymer ?
#
loop_
_entity_poly.entity_id
_entity_poly.type
_entity_poly.pdbx_seq_one_letter_code
_entity_poly.pdbx_strand_id
1 'polypeptide(L)'
;MLSKNLFFYESVWKIPARILLDIVAAYHALVKGNFDTFISIASAHLDYSKWIIIGKRGKKLPKIKMKNLRGVYQGSIVWKYFINKIKTFSEIIEDKK
;
A
#
# COMPACT_ATOMS: atom_id res chain seq x y z
N MET A 1 -4.38 2.64 8.37
CA MET A 1 -4.89 1.33 7.91
C MET A 1 -6.01 1.52 6.90
N LEU A 2 -5.71 1.37 5.60
CA LEU A 2 -6.73 1.41 4.53
C LEU A 2 -7.87 0.40 4.77
N SER A 3 -7.56 -0.72 5.41
CA SER A 3 -8.49 -1.81 5.73
C SER A 3 -9.69 -1.40 6.61
N LYS A 4 -9.62 -0.28 7.34
CA LYS A 4 -10.75 0.24 8.13
C LYS A 4 -11.80 0.95 7.28
N ASN A 5 -11.37 1.61 6.21
CA ASN A 5 -12.20 2.56 5.45
C ASN A 5 -12.54 2.07 4.04
N LEU A 6 -11.88 1.01 3.57
CA LEU A 6 -12.16 0.42 2.26
C LEU A 6 -13.35 -0.54 2.29
N PHE A 7 -14.00 -0.63 1.13
CA PHE A 7 -15.00 -1.66 0.86
C PHE A 7 -14.35 -3.04 0.89
N PHE A 8 -15.03 -4.04 1.46
CA PHE A 8 -14.46 -5.38 1.72
C PHE A 8 -13.91 -6.03 0.44
N TYR A 9 -14.63 -5.91 -0.67
CA TYR A 9 -14.22 -6.43 -1.97
C TYR A 9 -12.93 -5.79 -2.52
N GLU A 10 -12.76 -4.47 -2.36
CA GLU A 10 -11.52 -3.82 -2.79
C GLU A 10 -10.34 -4.22 -1.89
N SER A 11 -10.61 -4.48 -0.61
CA SER A 11 -9.60 -4.88 0.36
C SER A 11 -9.01 -6.27 0.06
N VAL A 12 -9.81 -7.20 -0.46
CA VAL A 12 -9.40 -8.58 -0.75
C VAL A 12 -8.31 -8.65 -1.82
N TRP A 13 -8.31 -7.77 -2.82
CA TRP A 13 -7.26 -7.75 -3.84
C TRP A 13 -6.12 -6.77 -3.51
N LYS A 14 -6.44 -5.61 -2.91
CA LYS A 14 -5.44 -4.57 -2.61
C LYS A 14 -4.51 -4.93 -1.46
N ILE A 15 -4.99 -5.63 -0.44
CA ILE A 15 -4.14 -6.01 0.72
C ILE A 15 -3.10 -7.05 0.32
N PRO A 16 -3.44 -8.17 -0.36
CA PRO A 16 -2.43 -9.14 -0.78
C PRO A 16 -1.40 -8.55 -1.74
N ALA A 17 -1.85 -7.75 -2.71
CA ALA A 17 -0.94 -7.07 -3.62
C ALA A 17 0.04 -6.15 -2.87
N ARG A 18 -0.43 -5.49 -1.81
CA ARG A 18 0.42 -4.65 -0.96
C ARG A 18 1.45 -5.45 -0.17
N ILE A 19 1.03 -6.54 0.46
CA ILE A 19 1.93 -7.44 1.21
C ILE A 19 2.99 -8.04 0.27
N LEU A 20 2.61 -8.48 -0.93
CA LEU A 20 3.57 -8.99 -1.92
C LEU A 20 4.62 -7.95 -2.30
N LEU A 21 4.19 -6.71 -2.58
CA LEU A 21 5.12 -5.62 -2.88
C LEU A 21 6.06 -5.32 -1.70
N ASP A 22 5.54 -5.34 -0.47
CA ASP A 22 6.35 -5.11 0.74
C ASP A 22 7.35 -6.26 0.97
N ILE A 23 6.99 -7.52 0.69
CA ILE A 23 7.92 -8.67 0.74
C ILE A 23 9.04 -8.51 -0.30
N VAL A 24 8.70 -8.13 -1.54
CA VAL A 24 9.70 -7.88 -2.59
C VAL A 24 10.63 -6.73 -2.18
N ALA A 25 10.08 -5.66 -1.60
CA ALA A 25 10.87 -4.53 -1.11
C ALA A 25 11.79 -4.94 0.06
N ALA A 26 11.30 -5.76 0.99
CA ALA A 26 12.08 -6.27 2.11
C ALA A 26 13.24 -7.15 1.63
N TYR A 27 12.98 -8.06 0.69
CA TYR A 27 14.03 -8.91 0.13
C TYR A 27 15.07 -8.10 -0.66
N HIS A 28 14.61 -7.10 -1.43
CA HIS A 28 15.51 -6.18 -2.12
C HIS A 28 16.38 -5.37 -1.14
N ALA A 29 15.84 -4.94 0.00
CA ALA A 29 16.62 -4.27 1.06
C ALA A 29 17.64 -5.22 1.71
N LEU A 30 17.27 -6.48 1.92
CA LEU A 30 18.15 -7.53 2.44
C LEU A 30 19.35 -7.76 1.50
N VAL A 31 19.11 -7.88 0.19
CA VAL A 31 20.16 -8.03 -0.83
C VAL A 31 21.09 -6.82 -0.87
N LYS A 32 20.60 -5.61 -0.58
CA LYS A 32 21.41 -4.40 -0.44
C LYS A 32 22.16 -4.29 0.89
N GLY A 33 22.03 -5.26 1.80
CA GLY A 33 22.66 -5.25 3.12
C GLY A 33 22.00 -4.33 4.15
N ASN A 34 20.81 -3.79 3.86
CA ASN A 34 20.08 -2.92 4.78
C ASN A 34 19.10 -3.74 5.64
N PHE A 35 19.64 -4.37 6.67
CA PHE A 35 18.88 -5.19 7.61
C PHE A 35 17.88 -4.38 8.44
N ASP A 36 18.17 -3.11 8.76
CA ASP A 36 17.26 -2.23 9.50
C ASP A 36 15.94 -2.02 8.76
N THR A 37 16.00 -1.84 7.44
CA THR A 37 14.81 -1.67 6.60
C THR A 37 14.00 -2.95 6.55
N PHE A 38 14.66 -4.11 6.45
CA PHE A 38 13.99 -5.41 6.49
C PHE A 38 13.25 -5.63 7.83
N ILE A 39 13.93 -5.39 8.95
CA ILE A 39 13.36 -5.52 10.30
C ILE A 39 12.18 -4.56 10.47
N SER A 40 12.30 -3.32 9.98
CA SER A 40 11.22 -2.34 10.02
C SER A 40 9.97 -2.80 9.25
N ILE A 41 10.15 -3.37 8.05
CA ILE A 41 9.03 -3.90 7.24
C ILE A 41 8.39 -5.11 7.93
N ALA A 42 9.21 -6.03 8.46
CA ALA A 42 8.73 -7.22 9.16
C ALA A 42 7.96 -6.86 10.44
N SER A 43 8.50 -5.96 11.26
CA SER A 43 7.85 -5.46 12.48
C SER A 43 6.50 -4.80 12.16
N ALA A 44 6.43 -3.97 11.11
CA ALA A 44 5.18 -3.37 10.69
C ALA A 44 4.11 -4.40 10.28
N HIS A 45 4.51 -5.50 9.63
CA HIS A 45 3.61 -6.60 9.26
C HIS A 45 3.13 -7.40 10.47
N LEU A 46 4.00 -7.62 11.45
CA LEU A 46 3.63 -8.26 12.72
C LEU A 46 2.64 -7.42 13.50
N ASP A 47 2.87 -6.11 13.61
CA ASP A 47 1.95 -5.18 14.28
C ASP A 47 0.61 -5.09 13.54
N TYR A 48 0.64 -5.10 12.20
CA TYR A 48 -0.57 -5.15 11.38
C TYR A 48 -1.38 -6.42 11.65
N SER A 49 -0.71 -7.58 11.70
CA SER A 49 -1.34 -8.87 11.97
C SER A 49 -1.90 -8.95 13.39
N LYS A 50 -1.13 -8.49 14.38
CA LYS A 50 -1.57 -8.38 15.78
C LYS A 50 -2.79 -7.47 15.92
N TRP A 51 -2.80 -6.35 15.20
CA TRP A 51 -3.92 -5.42 15.18
C TRP A 51 -5.18 -6.04 14.54
N ILE A 52 -5.05 -6.91 13.54
CA ILE A 52 -6.21 -7.61 12.95
C ILE A 52 -6.88 -8.53 13.97
N ILE A 53 -6.09 -9.25 14.77
CA ILE A 53 -6.54 -10.28 15.70
C ILE A 53 -7.07 -9.65 16.99
N ILE A 54 -6.35 -8.70 17.59
CA ILE A 54 -6.59 -8.19 18.94
C ILE A 54 -7.04 -6.72 18.94
N GLY A 55 -6.86 -6.01 17.83
CA GLY A 55 -7.10 -4.57 17.77
C GLY A 55 -8.57 -4.20 17.92
N LYS A 56 -8.86 -3.27 18.84
CA LYS A 56 -10.20 -2.65 18.95
C LYS A 56 -10.56 -2.00 17.61
N ARG A 57 -11.60 -2.54 16.96
CA ARG A 57 -12.19 -1.96 15.76
C ARG A 57 -13.03 -0.77 16.22
N GLY A 58 -12.46 0.43 16.13
CA GLY A 58 -13.17 1.69 16.42
C GLY A 58 -14.41 1.88 15.55
N LYS A 59 -15.11 3.02 15.72
CA LYS A 59 -16.34 3.34 14.98
C LYS A 59 -16.17 3.09 13.46
N LYS A 60 -17.09 2.32 12.89
CA LYS A 60 -17.12 1.99 11.46
C LYS A 60 -17.52 3.26 10.69
N LEU A 61 -16.57 3.87 9.99
CA LEU A 61 -16.84 4.97 9.06
C LEU A 61 -17.56 4.42 7.81
N PRO A 62 -18.32 5.26 7.09
CA PRO A 62 -18.93 4.87 5.82
C PRO A 62 -17.84 4.42 4.84
N LYS A 63 -18.02 3.21 4.28
CA LYS A 63 -17.07 2.60 3.33
C LYS A 63 -17.26 3.23 1.95
N ILE A 64 -16.43 4.19 1.60
CA ILE A 64 -16.46 4.85 0.28
C ILE A 64 -15.53 4.08 -0.65
N LYS A 65 -15.98 3.81 -1.89
CA LYS A 65 -15.13 3.20 -2.93
C LYS A 65 -13.97 4.14 -3.23
N MET A 66 -12.75 3.62 -3.35
CA MET A 66 -11.57 4.46 -3.51
C MET A 66 -11.62 5.30 -4.81
N LYS A 67 -12.32 4.80 -5.83
CA LYS A 67 -12.59 5.53 -7.09
C LYS A 67 -13.46 6.78 -6.93
N ASN A 68 -14.28 6.86 -5.88
CA ASN A 68 -15.19 7.97 -5.62
C ASN A 68 -14.54 9.06 -4.75
N LEU A 69 -13.33 8.82 -4.21
CA LEU A 69 -12.60 9.80 -3.43
C LEU A 69 -11.92 10.80 -4.38
N ARG A 70 -12.22 12.09 -4.19
CA ARG A 70 -11.52 13.18 -4.89
C ARG A 70 -10.05 13.22 -4.44
N GLY A 71 -9.14 13.41 -5.39
CA GLY A 71 -7.69 13.47 -5.11
C GLY A 71 -6.97 12.12 -5.06
N VAL A 72 -7.65 11.00 -5.34
CA VAL A 72 -7.00 9.68 -5.43
C VAL A 72 -6.55 9.40 -6.87
N TYR A 73 -5.27 9.06 -7.04
CA TYR A 73 -4.76 8.55 -8.31
C TYR A 73 -5.36 7.16 -8.61
N GLN A 74 -6.00 7.02 -9.76
CA GLN A 74 -6.71 5.80 -10.14
C GLN A 74 -5.83 4.74 -10.85
N GLY A 75 -4.54 5.03 -11.03
CA GLY A 75 -3.59 4.09 -11.64
C GLY A 75 -2.61 3.47 -10.64
N SER A 76 -1.66 2.69 -11.16
CA SER A 76 -0.55 2.14 -10.37
C SER A 76 0.66 3.08 -10.40
N ILE A 77 0.92 3.77 -9.29
CA ILE A 77 2.14 4.59 -9.13
C ILE A 77 3.39 3.71 -9.22
N VAL A 78 3.32 2.50 -8.68
CA VAL A 78 4.41 1.50 -8.74
C VAL A 78 4.78 1.21 -10.20
N TRP A 79 3.78 0.97 -11.06
CA TRP A 79 4.03 0.73 -12.47
C TRP A 79 4.67 1.94 -13.16
N LYS A 80 4.12 3.13 -12.95
CA LYS A 80 4.65 4.38 -13.52
C LYS A 80 6.10 4.65 -13.10
N TYR A 81 6.43 4.38 -11.84
CA TYR A 81 7.77 4.60 -11.33
C TYR A 81 8.79 3.56 -11.81
N PHE A 82 8.46 2.26 -11.71
CA PHE A 82 9.43 1.20 -12.01
C PHE A 82 9.53 0.85 -13.50
N ILE A 83 8.42 0.90 -14.24
CA ILE A 83 8.37 0.55 -15.67
C ILE A 83 8.55 1.80 -16.53
N ASN A 84 7.71 2.83 -16.32
CA ASN A 84 7.76 4.04 -17.12
C ASN A 84 8.88 5.01 -16.68
N LYS A 85 9.58 4.71 -15.59
CA LYS A 85 10.68 5.53 -15.02
C LYS A 85 10.29 6.98 -14.72
N ILE A 86 9.01 7.24 -14.50
CA ILE A 86 8.48 8.55 -14.13
C ILE A 86 8.81 8.80 -12.65
N LYS A 87 9.63 9.81 -12.39
CA LYS A 87 10.13 10.11 -11.02
C LYS A 87 9.44 11.29 -10.36
N THR A 88 8.72 12.11 -11.13
CA THR A 88 8.13 13.35 -10.63
C THR A 88 6.61 13.28 -10.62
N PHE A 89 5.99 13.96 -9.66
CA PHE A 89 4.54 13.98 -9.53
C PHE A 89 3.86 14.71 -10.69
N SER A 90 4.45 15.81 -11.18
CA SER A 90 3.92 16.58 -12.32
C SER A 90 3.77 15.71 -13.56
N GLU A 91 4.78 14.88 -13.84
CA GLU A 91 4.80 13.96 -14.98
C GLU A 91 3.75 12.84 -14.85
N ILE A 92 3.40 12.42 -13.63
CA ILE A 92 2.31 11.45 -13.39
C ILE A 92 0.94 12.06 -13.70
N ILE A 93 0.75 13.36 -13.46
CA ILE A 93 -0.52 14.06 -13.74
C ILE A 93 -0.64 14.38 -15.23
N GLU A 94 0.45 14.84 -15.85
CA GLU A 94 0.48 15.22 -17.27
C GLU A 94 0.23 14.03 -18.20
N ASP A 95 0.77 12.85 -17.87
CA ASP A 95 0.54 11.61 -18.62
C ASP A 95 -0.92 11.12 -18.59
N LYS A 96 -1.74 11.65 -17.66
CA LYS A 96 -3.15 11.28 -17.52
C LYS A 96 -4.12 12.14 -18.37
N LYS A 97 -3.59 13.05 -19.20
CA LYS A 97 -4.35 13.79 -20.23
C LYS A 97 -4.50 12.96 -21.49
#